data_AF-A0A7W8NTZ1-F1
#
_entry.id   AF-A0A7W8NTZ1-F1
#
_cell.length_a   1.000
_cell.length_b   1.000
_cell.length_c   1.000
_cell.angle_alpha   90.00
_cell.angle_beta   90.00
_cell.angle_gamma   90.00
#
_symmetry.space_group_name_H-M   'P 1'
#
loop_
_entity.id
_entity.type
_entity.pdbx_description
1 polymer ?
#
loop_
_entity_poly.entity_id
_entity_poly.type
_entity_poly.pdbx_seq_one_letter_code
_entity_poly.pdbx_strand_id
1 'polypeptide(L)'
;MKNLLGIDDAGELVVAERRLTTLRALELRDGTAPITTRGEFDADHLRAIHQHLFQDVFEWAGTTRGDPLILEGQSFQQPPTLIKGMTEFGAPGRVNAELDRLFSQLGQDDHLRNLSREAFSDRAADLFGQLNQIHAFREGNGRTQREFMTQLGERAGHAIQFQAVTQQRMTLASFDASQGDPSTMRRLFAEITDPDRARFLERGLETLQARYGDQVDRLYLTTATPGREYAGQLHLKAGEHVILRGSEEIVVGQSRDLPRGVQPGAHVEMKASSFPTLVQEQQQQQGLEM
;
A
#
# COMPACT_ATOMS: atom_id res chain seq x y z
N MET A 1 9.98 6.55 21.90
CA MET A 1 9.40 5.20 22.17
C MET A 1 10.57 4.31 22.61
N LYS A 2 10.41 3.46 23.63
CA LYS A 2 11.49 2.52 24.02
C LYS A 2 11.91 1.69 22.80
N ASN A 3 13.23 1.58 22.57
CA ASN A 3 13.82 0.93 21.41
C ASN A 3 15.19 0.35 21.77
N LEU A 4 15.60 -0.68 21.03
CA LEU A 4 16.86 -1.42 21.21
C LEU A 4 18.11 -0.60 20.85
N LEU A 5 17.93 0.50 20.13
CA LEU A 5 19.03 1.36 19.67
C LEU A 5 19.45 2.40 20.72
N GLY A 6 18.68 2.54 21.81
CA GLY A 6 18.91 3.56 22.83
C GLY A 6 18.73 4.99 22.32
N ILE A 7 17.98 5.19 21.23
CA ILE A 7 17.77 6.52 20.63
C ILE A 7 16.58 7.20 21.32
N ASP A 8 16.82 8.36 21.93
CA ASP A 8 15.78 9.17 22.58
C ASP A 8 15.12 10.18 21.62
N ASP A 9 15.86 10.67 20.63
CA ASP A 9 15.31 11.61 19.64
C ASP A 9 14.34 10.90 18.69
N ALA A 10 13.13 11.46 18.58
CA ALA A 10 12.07 10.84 17.79
C ALA A 10 12.36 10.88 16.28
N GLY A 11 13.02 11.94 15.79
CA GLY A 11 13.39 12.08 14.38
C GLY A 11 14.48 11.09 13.98
N GLU A 12 15.53 11.00 14.79
CA GLU A 12 16.62 10.03 14.61
C GLU A 12 16.10 8.59 14.67
N LEU A 13 15.21 8.28 15.62
CA LEU A 13 14.61 6.95 15.72
C LEU A 13 13.82 6.61 14.46
N VAL A 14 13.03 7.53 13.90
CA VAL A 14 12.28 7.30 12.66
C VAL A 14 13.22 6.99 11.49
N VAL A 15 14.34 7.71 11.38
CA VAL A 15 15.34 7.47 10.32
C VAL A 15 16.01 6.11 10.47
N ALA A 16 16.46 5.78 11.69
CA ALA A 16 17.11 4.50 11.97
C ALA A 16 16.16 3.31 11.77
N GLU A 17 14.93 3.43 12.28
CA GLU A 17 13.86 2.43 12.16
C GLU A 17 13.54 2.16 10.68
N ARG A 18 13.33 3.22 9.88
CA ARG A 18 13.11 3.09 8.43
C ARG A 18 14.26 2.38 7.72
N ARG A 19 15.50 2.72 8.06
CA ARG A 19 16.69 2.11 7.43
C ARG A 19 16.77 0.62 7.72
N LEU A 20 16.63 0.22 8.99
CA LEU A 20 16.71 -1.19 9.40
C LEU A 20 15.54 -1.99 8.84
N THR A 21 14.31 -1.47 8.93
CA THR A 21 13.14 -2.16 8.40
C THR A 21 13.16 -2.30 6.88
N THR A 22 13.79 -1.36 6.16
CA THR A 22 13.99 -1.49 4.70
C THR A 22 14.90 -2.67 4.36
N LEU A 23 15.98 -2.89 5.11
CA LEU A 23 16.86 -4.04 4.90
C LEU A 23 16.12 -5.36 5.14
N ARG A 24 15.34 -5.45 6.22
CA ARG A 24 14.52 -6.64 6.51
C ARG A 24 13.41 -6.87 5.48
N ALA A 25 12.81 -5.80 4.95
CA ALA A 25 11.84 -5.93 3.87
C ALA A 25 12.47 -6.48 2.58
N LEU A 26 13.75 -6.17 2.30
CA LEU A 26 14.47 -6.77 1.18
C LEU A 26 14.70 -8.27 1.41
N GLU A 27 15.08 -8.68 2.62
CA GLU A 27 15.26 -10.10 2.99
C GLU A 27 13.97 -10.91 2.84
N LEU A 28 12.80 -10.31 3.12
CA LEU A 28 11.50 -10.94 2.85
C LEU A 28 11.28 -11.19 1.36
N ARG A 29 11.59 -10.18 0.53
CA ARG A 29 11.28 -10.17 -0.92
C ARG A 29 12.27 -10.98 -1.75
N ASP A 30 13.56 -10.98 -1.40
CA ASP A 30 14.57 -11.84 -2.03
C ASP A 30 14.51 -13.27 -1.51
N GLY A 31 13.77 -13.47 -0.41
CA GLY A 31 13.51 -14.77 0.16
C GLY A 31 14.61 -15.28 1.09
N THR A 32 15.52 -14.44 1.55
CA THR A 32 16.55 -14.81 2.53
C THR A 32 16.08 -14.74 3.97
N ALA A 33 14.90 -14.16 4.23
CA ALA A 33 14.26 -14.15 5.54
C ALA A 33 13.91 -15.57 6.06
N PRO A 34 13.76 -15.75 7.39
CA PRO A 34 13.40 -17.04 7.98
C PRO A 34 12.15 -17.66 7.38
N ILE A 35 12.10 -19.00 7.28
CA ILE A 35 10.94 -19.71 6.70
C ILE A 35 9.61 -19.40 7.41
N THR A 36 9.65 -19.00 8.69
CA THR A 36 8.47 -18.59 9.46
C THR A 36 7.78 -17.35 8.89
N THR A 37 8.49 -16.52 8.11
CA THR A 37 7.92 -15.37 7.40
C THR A 37 7.30 -15.75 6.05
N ARG A 38 7.13 -17.06 5.80
CA ARG A 38 6.44 -17.64 4.65
C ARG A 38 5.43 -18.69 5.15
N GLY A 39 4.37 -18.20 5.79
CA GLY A 39 3.38 -19.03 6.47
C GLY A 39 2.09 -19.25 5.68
N GLU A 40 1.09 -19.82 6.37
CA GLU A 40 -0.22 -20.18 5.80
C GLU A 40 -1.25 -19.05 5.91
N PHE A 41 -0.80 -17.79 5.89
CA PHE A 41 -1.64 -16.58 6.03
C PHE A 41 -2.52 -16.56 7.27
N ASP A 42 -1.94 -16.94 8.40
CA ASP A 42 -2.54 -16.88 9.73
C ASP A 42 -1.92 -15.75 10.59
N ALA A 43 -2.35 -15.68 11.85
CA ALA A 43 -1.87 -14.68 12.79
C ALA A 43 -0.37 -14.86 13.09
N ASP A 44 0.13 -16.10 13.10
CA ASP A 44 1.54 -16.38 13.37
C ASP A 44 2.43 -15.95 12.20
N HIS A 45 1.96 -16.13 10.96
CA HIS A 45 2.60 -15.57 9.79
C HIS A 45 2.69 -14.04 9.86
N LEU A 46 1.59 -13.37 10.22
CA LEU A 46 1.58 -11.90 10.39
C LEU A 46 2.54 -11.44 11.50
N ARG A 47 2.57 -12.15 12.64
CA ARG A 47 3.51 -11.89 13.75
C ARG A 47 4.95 -12.11 13.32
N ALA A 48 5.25 -13.17 12.56
CA ALA A 48 6.59 -13.49 12.07
C ALA A 48 7.12 -12.41 11.11
N ILE A 49 6.28 -11.91 10.20
CA ILE A 49 6.64 -10.78 9.34
C ILE A 49 6.95 -9.55 10.20
N HIS A 50 6.08 -9.21 11.17
CA HIS A 50 6.33 -8.07 12.05
C HIS A 50 7.61 -8.24 12.88
N GLN A 51 7.83 -9.43 13.44
CA GLN A 51 9.05 -9.73 14.19
C GLN A 51 10.27 -9.49 13.31
N HIS A 52 10.31 -10.10 12.14
CA HIS A 52 11.44 -9.99 11.24
C HIS A 52 11.72 -8.55 10.81
N LEU A 53 10.68 -7.77 10.50
CA LEU A 53 10.82 -6.37 10.12
C LEU A 53 11.41 -5.51 11.25
N PHE A 54 10.96 -5.72 12.50
CA PHE A 54 11.20 -4.78 13.61
C PHE A 54 12.15 -5.30 14.70
N GLN A 55 12.66 -6.53 14.59
CA GLN A 55 13.51 -7.17 15.61
C GLN A 55 14.76 -6.38 16.00
N ASP A 56 15.30 -5.56 15.10
CA ASP A 56 16.49 -4.75 15.38
C ASP A 56 16.16 -3.42 16.07
N VAL A 57 14.88 -3.07 16.20
CA VAL A 57 14.42 -1.77 16.70
C VAL A 57 13.62 -1.92 17.99
N PHE A 58 12.76 -2.94 18.10
CA PHE A 58 11.81 -3.08 19.19
C PHE A 58 11.85 -4.46 19.84
N GLU A 59 11.94 -4.50 21.17
CA GLU A 59 11.84 -5.74 21.97
C GLU A 59 10.51 -6.49 21.76
N TRP A 60 9.45 -5.75 21.45
CA TRP A 60 8.10 -6.27 21.25
C TRP A 60 7.81 -6.63 19.79
N ALA A 61 8.83 -6.73 18.93
CA ALA A 61 8.64 -7.10 17.53
C ALA A 61 7.97 -8.48 17.44
N GLY A 62 6.77 -8.52 16.82
CA GLY A 62 5.96 -9.74 16.68
C GLY A 62 4.87 -9.87 17.76
N THR A 63 4.91 -9.05 18.81
CA THR A 63 3.88 -9.03 19.86
C THR A 63 2.70 -8.17 19.43
N THR A 64 1.49 -8.74 19.43
CA THR A 64 0.29 -7.96 19.14
C THR A 64 -0.06 -7.09 20.35
N ARG A 65 -0.83 -6.03 20.15
CA ARG A 65 -1.36 -5.22 21.26
C ARG A 65 -2.43 -5.95 22.09
N GLY A 66 -2.90 -7.11 21.63
CA GLY A 66 -3.76 -8.01 22.41
C GLY A 66 -2.98 -8.86 23.41
N ASP A 67 -1.66 -8.93 23.28
CA ASP A 67 -0.77 -9.66 24.17
C ASP A 67 -0.12 -8.71 25.20
N PRO A 68 0.33 -9.24 26.37
CA PRO A 68 1.11 -8.45 27.33
C PRO A 68 2.37 -7.86 26.70
N LEU A 69 2.63 -6.57 26.94
CA LEU A 69 3.85 -5.92 26.47
C LEU A 69 5.00 -6.23 27.43
N ILE A 70 6.00 -6.99 26.98
CA ILE A 70 7.20 -7.25 27.77
C ILE A 70 8.33 -6.32 27.30
N LEU A 71 8.89 -5.52 28.22
CA LEU A 71 10.05 -4.65 27.98
C LEU A 71 11.01 -4.83 29.15
N GLU A 72 12.29 -5.09 28.88
CA GLU A 72 13.32 -5.28 29.90
C GLU A 72 12.93 -6.34 30.96
N GLY A 73 12.19 -7.37 30.54
CA GLY A 73 11.67 -8.43 31.42
C GLY A 73 10.47 -8.06 32.29
N GLN A 74 9.91 -6.85 32.12
CA GLN A 74 8.74 -6.37 32.86
C GLN A 74 7.50 -6.32 31.97
N SER A 75 6.34 -6.65 32.53
CA SER A 75 5.06 -6.62 31.83
C SER A 75 4.34 -5.28 32.01
N PHE A 76 3.91 -4.69 30.89
CA PHE A 76 3.21 -3.42 30.81
C PHE A 76 1.83 -3.60 30.19
N GLN A 77 0.86 -2.80 30.62
CA GLN A 77 -0.43 -2.74 29.95
C GLN A 77 -0.33 -1.92 28.66
N GLN A 78 -0.84 -2.50 27.58
CA GLN A 78 -1.02 -1.81 26.30
C GLN A 78 -2.15 -0.77 26.43
N PRO A 79 -2.11 0.35 25.69
CA PRO A 79 -3.14 1.38 25.75
C PRO A 79 -4.51 0.81 25.33
N PRO A 80 -5.61 1.19 26.02
CA PRO A 80 -6.94 0.62 25.78
C PRO A 80 -7.53 1.05 24.43
N THR A 81 -7.08 2.19 23.90
CA THR A 81 -7.53 2.75 22.63
C THR A 81 -6.31 3.16 21.83
N LEU A 82 -6.36 2.92 20.52
CA LEU A 82 -5.38 3.44 19.57
C LEU A 82 -6.12 4.26 18.53
N ILE A 83 -5.69 5.51 18.37
CA ILE A 83 -6.22 6.45 17.37
C ILE A 83 -5.07 6.86 16.47
N LYS A 84 -5.29 6.81 15.15
CA LYS A 84 -4.36 7.36 14.16
C LYS A 84 -5.11 8.24 13.18
N GLY A 85 -4.77 9.52 13.16
CA GLY A 85 -5.52 10.51 12.40
C GLY A 85 -6.97 10.59 12.89
N MET A 86 -7.92 10.26 12.01
CA MET A 86 -9.35 10.27 12.30
C MET A 86 -9.94 8.86 12.58
N THR A 87 -9.09 7.82 12.64
CA THR A 87 -9.53 6.43 12.80
C THR A 87 -9.23 5.92 14.20
N GLU A 88 -10.26 5.41 14.87
CA GLU A 88 -10.14 4.61 16.09
C GLU A 88 -10.12 3.12 15.74
N PHE A 89 -9.17 2.37 16.31
CA PHE A 89 -8.99 0.94 16.05
C PHE A 89 -9.65 0.06 17.12
N GLY A 90 -9.79 -1.24 16.83
CA GLY A 90 -10.47 -2.19 17.72
C GLY A 90 -9.91 -2.23 19.15
N ALA A 91 -10.65 -2.80 20.12
CA ALA A 91 -10.15 -2.93 21.49
C ALA A 91 -9.01 -3.97 21.57
N PRO A 92 -7.93 -3.73 22.35
CA PRO A 92 -6.79 -4.64 22.49
C PRO A 92 -7.18 -6.09 22.78
N GLY A 93 -8.12 -6.30 23.72
CA GLY A 93 -8.58 -7.64 24.11
C GLY A 93 -9.32 -8.42 23.03
N ARG A 94 -9.66 -7.81 21.89
CA ARG A 94 -10.29 -8.49 20.75
C ARG A 94 -9.33 -8.78 19.59
N VAL A 95 -8.12 -8.21 19.60
CA VAL A 95 -7.19 -8.25 18.46
C VAL A 95 -6.91 -9.67 17.99
N ASN A 96 -6.49 -10.55 18.90
CA ASN A 96 -6.14 -11.92 18.54
C ASN A 96 -7.34 -12.71 18.01
N ALA A 97 -8.50 -12.59 18.66
CA ALA A 97 -9.72 -13.25 18.21
C ALA A 97 -10.23 -12.71 16.86
N GLU A 98 -10.07 -11.41 16.59
CA GLU A 98 -10.41 -10.79 15.31
C GLU A 98 -9.45 -11.25 14.20
N LEU A 99 -8.15 -11.38 14.48
CA LEU A 99 -7.18 -11.97 13.53
C LEU A 99 -7.52 -13.42 13.22
N ASP A 100 -7.76 -14.24 14.23
CA ASP A 100 -8.08 -15.67 14.06
C ASP A 100 -9.34 -15.84 13.22
N ARG A 101 -10.38 -15.02 13.47
CA ARG A 101 -11.60 -15.00 12.66
C ARG A 101 -11.32 -14.59 11.21
N LEU A 102 -10.56 -13.51 11.01
CA LEU A 102 -10.25 -12.99 9.67
C LEU A 102 -9.50 -14.03 8.83
N PHE A 103 -8.47 -14.66 9.41
CA PHE A 103 -7.65 -15.63 8.70
C PHE A 103 -8.32 -16.99 8.54
N SER A 104 -9.20 -17.38 9.47
CA SER A 104 -10.07 -18.54 9.29
C SER A 104 -11.01 -18.37 8.09
N GLN A 105 -11.58 -17.17 7.92
CA GLN A 105 -12.39 -16.85 6.73
C GLN A 105 -11.54 -16.84 5.46
N LEU A 106 -10.32 -16.27 5.51
CA LEU A 106 -9.39 -16.29 4.38
C LEU A 106 -9.07 -17.72 3.93
N GLY A 107 -8.87 -18.64 4.87
CA GLY A 107 -8.66 -20.06 4.59
C GLY A 107 -9.89 -20.73 3.94
N GLN A 108 -11.10 -20.38 4.37
CA GLN A 108 -12.36 -20.85 3.74
C GLN A 108 -12.53 -20.31 2.31
N ASP A 109 -12.02 -19.10 2.05
CA ASP A 109 -12.01 -18.45 0.74
C ASP A 109 -10.84 -18.93 -0.15
N ASP A 110 -10.25 -20.08 0.17
CA ASP A 110 -9.12 -20.69 -0.53
C ASP A 110 -7.91 -19.76 -0.69
N HIS A 111 -7.71 -18.85 0.27
CA HIS A 111 -6.67 -17.80 0.22
C HIS A 111 -6.74 -16.94 -1.04
N LEU A 112 -7.96 -16.68 -1.54
CA LEU A 112 -8.24 -15.86 -2.72
C LEU A 112 -7.64 -16.43 -4.03
N ARG A 113 -7.30 -17.71 -4.05
CA ARG A 113 -6.81 -18.40 -5.25
C ARG A 113 -7.93 -18.61 -6.26
N ASN A 114 -7.56 -18.86 -7.51
CA ASN A 114 -8.48 -19.18 -8.61
C ASN A 114 -9.52 -18.09 -8.94
N LEU A 115 -9.22 -16.83 -8.58
CA LEU A 115 -10.03 -15.67 -8.91
C LEU A 115 -9.49 -14.97 -10.15
N SER A 116 -10.38 -14.28 -10.90
CA SER A 116 -9.92 -13.26 -11.85
C SER A 116 -9.23 -12.13 -11.09
N ARG A 117 -8.41 -11.34 -11.77
CA ARG A 117 -7.74 -10.19 -11.14
C ARG A 117 -8.73 -9.21 -10.52
N GLU A 118 -9.86 -8.94 -11.18
CA GLU A 118 -10.90 -8.03 -10.69
C GLU A 118 -11.52 -8.57 -9.39
N ALA A 119 -11.91 -9.85 -9.38
CA ALA A 119 -12.46 -10.48 -8.19
C ALA A 119 -11.42 -10.56 -7.06
N PHE A 120 -10.17 -10.90 -7.37
CA PHE A 120 -9.07 -10.89 -6.41
C PHE A 120 -8.88 -9.49 -5.83
N SER A 121 -8.84 -8.45 -6.66
CA SER A 121 -8.66 -7.06 -6.25
C SER A 121 -9.71 -6.63 -5.23
N ASP A 122 -11.00 -6.90 -5.51
CA ASP A 122 -12.09 -6.54 -4.59
C ASP A 122 -11.97 -7.28 -3.25
N ARG A 123 -11.69 -8.59 -3.28
CA ARG A 123 -11.54 -9.39 -2.06
C ARG A 123 -10.29 -9.02 -1.26
N ALA A 124 -9.19 -8.71 -1.94
CA ALA A 124 -7.95 -8.25 -1.33
C ALA A 124 -8.11 -6.87 -0.67
N ALA A 125 -8.87 -5.97 -1.29
CA ALA A 125 -9.23 -4.67 -0.71
C ALA A 125 -10.04 -4.84 0.59
N ASP A 126 -11.07 -5.69 0.55
CA ASP A 126 -11.92 -5.96 1.71
C ASP A 126 -11.13 -6.62 2.85
N LEU A 127 -10.25 -7.58 2.54
CA LEU A 127 -9.34 -8.21 3.50
C LEU A 127 -8.40 -7.19 4.14
N PHE A 128 -7.77 -6.34 3.31
CA PHE A 128 -6.83 -5.32 3.78
C PHE A 128 -7.52 -4.27 4.66
N GLY A 129 -8.73 -3.84 4.30
CA GLY A 129 -9.54 -2.94 5.13
C GLY A 129 -9.85 -3.53 6.51
N GLN A 130 -10.28 -4.79 6.56
CA GLN A 130 -10.53 -5.51 7.81
C GLN A 130 -9.26 -5.64 8.65
N LEU A 131 -8.14 -6.06 8.05
CA LEU A 131 -6.86 -6.19 8.73
C LEU A 131 -6.35 -4.84 9.27
N ASN A 132 -6.56 -3.76 8.51
CA ASN A 132 -6.23 -2.40 8.92
C ASN A 132 -7.05 -1.93 10.12
N GLN A 133 -8.34 -2.28 10.19
CA GLN A 133 -9.22 -1.96 11.32
C GLN A 133 -8.82 -2.71 12.61
N ILE A 134 -8.35 -3.95 12.49
CA ILE A 134 -7.81 -4.72 13.62
C ILE A 134 -6.56 -4.05 14.19
N HIS A 135 -5.69 -3.53 13.33
CA HIS A 135 -4.48 -2.78 13.72
C HIS A 135 -3.65 -3.52 14.79
N ALA A 136 -3.21 -4.73 14.46
CA ALA A 136 -2.74 -5.71 15.44
C ALA A 136 -1.55 -5.28 16.31
N PHE A 137 -0.69 -4.39 15.83
CA PHE A 137 0.59 -4.05 16.49
C PHE A 137 0.60 -2.62 17.04
N ARG A 138 1.55 -2.33 17.93
CA ARG A 138 1.72 -1.01 18.56
C ARG A 138 2.19 0.07 17.57
N GLU A 139 3.04 -0.31 16.63
CA GLU A 139 3.55 0.46 15.48
C GLU A 139 3.94 -0.54 14.39
N GLY A 140 4.09 -0.10 13.14
CA GLY A 140 4.59 -0.96 12.06
C GLY A 140 3.52 -1.67 11.24
N ASN A 141 2.24 -1.57 11.62
CA ASN A 141 1.10 -2.22 10.97
C ASN A 141 1.13 -2.11 9.44
N GLY A 142 1.23 -0.90 8.89
CA GLY A 142 1.18 -0.72 7.44
C GLY A 142 2.30 -1.41 6.67
N ARG A 143 3.50 -1.55 7.25
CA ARG A 143 4.62 -2.27 6.62
C ARG A 143 4.39 -3.77 6.66
N THR A 144 4.04 -4.30 7.83
CA THR A 144 3.70 -5.71 8.00
C THR A 144 2.55 -6.14 7.09
N GLN A 145 1.47 -5.36 7.05
CA GLN A 145 0.29 -5.67 6.24
C GLN A 145 0.60 -5.66 4.74
N ARG A 146 1.40 -4.71 4.25
CA ARG A 146 1.79 -4.68 2.83
C ARG A 146 2.63 -5.89 2.44
N GLU A 147 3.60 -6.30 3.25
CA GLU A 147 4.39 -7.51 2.98
C GLU A 147 3.50 -8.76 3.03
N PHE A 148 2.61 -8.88 4.01
CA PHE A 148 1.64 -9.97 4.10
C PHE A 148 0.74 -10.05 2.85
N MET A 149 0.17 -8.92 2.41
CA MET A 149 -0.67 -8.86 1.22
C MET A 149 0.11 -9.15 -0.06
N THR A 150 1.37 -8.70 -0.15
CA THR A 150 2.23 -8.98 -1.30
C THR A 150 2.44 -10.48 -1.46
N GLN A 151 2.80 -11.17 -0.37
CA GLN A 151 2.94 -12.64 -0.37
C GLN A 151 1.61 -13.36 -0.69
N LEU A 152 0.47 -12.85 -0.17
CA LEU A 152 -0.85 -13.40 -0.48
C LEU A 152 -1.16 -13.29 -1.98
N GLY A 153 -0.91 -12.12 -2.56
CA GLY A 153 -1.08 -11.91 -3.99
C GLY A 153 -0.21 -12.84 -4.82
N GLU A 154 1.08 -12.98 -4.48
CA GLU A 154 1.99 -13.90 -5.16
C GLU A 154 1.47 -15.36 -5.12
N ARG A 155 1.01 -15.85 -3.96
CA ARG A 155 0.45 -17.21 -3.85
C ARG A 155 -0.88 -17.36 -4.61
N ALA A 156 -1.65 -16.28 -4.73
CA ALA A 156 -2.91 -16.24 -5.48
C ALA A 156 -2.72 -16.04 -7.00
N GLY A 157 -1.50 -15.74 -7.46
CA GLY A 157 -1.19 -15.48 -8.87
C GLY A 157 -1.45 -14.04 -9.33
N HIS A 158 -1.57 -13.09 -8.39
CA HIS A 158 -1.88 -11.68 -8.63
C HIS A 158 -0.89 -10.77 -7.90
N ALA A 159 0.01 -10.10 -8.61
CA ALA A 159 0.94 -9.16 -7.99
C ALA A 159 0.21 -7.94 -7.38
N ILE A 160 0.67 -7.47 -6.21
CA ILE A 160 0.15 -6.25 -5.56
C ILE A 160 1.29 -5.24 -5.44
N GLN A 161 1.17 -4.10 -6.12
CA GLN A 161 2.25 -3.12 -6.27
C GLN A 161 2.01 -1.86 -5.41
N PHE A 162 2.39 -1.93 -4.13
CA PHE A 162 2.22 -0.81 -3.20
C PHE A 162 3.19 0.37 -3.39
N GLN A 163 4.24 0.22 -4.21
CA GLN A 163 5.37 1.16 -4.33
C GLN A 163 4.91 2.59 -4.63
N ALA A 164 3.91 2.72 -5.51
CA ALA A 164 3.41 4.00 -5.96
C ALA A 164 2.20 4.54 -5.15
N VAL A 165 1.84 3.88 -4.05
CA VAL A 165 0.74 4.30 -3.18
C VAL A 165 1.24 5.32 -2.15
N THR A 166 0.91 6.58 -2.40
CA THR A 166 1.19 7.70 -1.47
C THR A 166 0.53 7.52 -0.10
N GLN A 167 1.16 8.03 0.95
CA GLN A 167 0.63 8.04 2.32
C GLN A 167 -0.77 8.68 2.40
N GLN A 168 -0.99 9.81 1.74
CA GLN A 168 -2.30 10.47 1.76
C GLN A 168 -3.39 9.59 1.15
N ARG A 169 -3.11 8.93 0.02
CA ARG A 169 -4.05 7.99 -0.61
C ARG A 169 -4.38 6.82 0.30
N MET A 170 -3.37 6.20 0.91
CA MET A 170 -3.58 5.08 1.84
C MET A 170 -4.42 5.52 3.04
N THR A 171 -4.11 6.71 3.60
CA THR A 171 -4.83 7.25 4.76
C THR A 171 -6.31 7.46 4.46
N LEU A 172 -6.64 8.07 3.31
CA LEU A 172 -8.03 8.28 2.91
C LEU A 172 -8.76 6.96 2.65
N ALA A 173 -8.16 6.05 1.90
CA ALA A 173 -8.76 4.74 1.62
C ALA A 173 -9.01 3.92 2.89
N SER A 174 -8.07 3.95 3.84
CA SER A 174 -8.23 3.32 5.15
C SER A 174 -9.33 3.98 5.98
N PHE A 175 -9.45 5.31 5.93
CA PHE A 175 -10.49 6.04 6.63
C PHE A 175 -11.88 5.70 6.08
N ASP A 176 -12.09 5.81 4.77
CA ASP A 176 -13.37 5.50 4.13
C ASP A 176 -13.81 4.06 4.44
N ALA A 177 -12.88 3.10 4.33
CA ALA A 177 -13.14 1.70 4.67
C ALA A 177 -13.54 1.52 6.15
N SER A 178 -12.94 2.28 7.07
CA SER A 178 -13.32 2.27 8.49
C SER A 178 -14.72 2.85 8.74
N GLN A 179 -15.21 3.72 7.85
CA GLN A 179 -16.58 4.24 7.87
C GLN A 179 -17.59 3.32 7.17
N GLY A 180 -17.14 2.16 6.68
CA GLY A 180 -17.99 1.19 5.97
C GLY A 180 -18.10 1.44 4.46
N ASP A 181 -17.31 2.34 3.89
CA ASP A 181 -17.22 2.55 2.44
C ASP A 181 -15.92 1.96 1.88
N PRO A 182 -15.96 0.77 1.25
CA PRO A 182 -14.77 0.14 0.68
C PRO A 182 -14.38 0.73 -0.69
N SER A 183 -15.14 1.65 -1.27
CA SER A 183 -14.99 2.06 -2.68
C SER A 183 -13.61 2.64 -3.00
N THR A 184 -13.06 3.51 -2.14
CA THR A 184 -11.73 4.10 -2.29
C THR A 184 -10.63 3.03 -2.18
N MET A 185 -10.79 2.07 -1.25
CA MET A 185 -9.86 0.96 -1.09
C MET A 185 -9.91 0.00 -2.29
N ARG A 186 -11.09 -0.33 -2.79
CA ARG A 186 -11.26 -1.18 -3.99
C ARG A 186 -10.69 -0.52 -5.24
N ARG A 187 -10.89 0.80 -5.42
CA ARG A 187 -10.24 1.56 -6.51
C ARG A 187 -8.71 1.48 -6.39
N LEU A 188 -8.17 1.61 -5.18
CA LEU A 188 -6.74 1.48 -4.92
C LEU A 188 -6.23 0.09 -5.34
N PHE A 189 -6.87 -0.99 -4.87
CA PHE A 189 -6.47 -2.36 -5.23
C PHE A 189 -6.62 -2.65 -6.73
N ALA A 190 -7.65 -2.12 -7.39
CA ALA A 190 -7.84 -2.27 -8.82
C ALA A 190 -6.75 -1.58 -9.65
N GLU A 191 -6.03 -0.62 -9.06
CA GLU A 191 -4.87 0.02 -9.68
C GLU A 191 -3.61 -0.77 -9.46
N ILE A 192 -3.35 -1.19 -8.21
CA ILE A 192 -2.08 -1.80 -7.85
C ILE A 192 -2.00 -3.30 -8.17
N THR A 193 -3.12 -3.93 -8.51
CA THR A 193 -3.17 -5.32 -9.03
C THR A 193 -3.16 -5.39 -10.55
N ASP A 194 -3.33 -4.25 -11.24
CA ASP A 194 -3.19 -4.17 -12.69
C ASP A 194 -1.74 -3.74 -13.02
N PRO A 195 -0.91 -4.60 -13.65
CA PRO A 195 0.50 -4.30 -13.90
C PRO A 195 0.71 -3.06 -14.78
N ASP A 196 -0.21 -2.80 -15.71
CA ASP A 196 -0.08 -1.67 -16.62
C ASP A 196 -0.45 -0.36 -15.92
N ARG A 197 -1.50 -0.37 -15.10
CA ARG A 197 -1.88 0.80 -14.29
C ARG A 197 -0.84 1.09 -13.22
N ALA A 198 -0.38 0.08 -12.48
CA ALA A 198 0.63 0.25 -11.44
C ALA A 198 1.93 0.85 -12.00
N ARG A 199 2.39 0.38 -13.17
CA ARG A 199 3.57 0.93 -13.85
C ARG A 199 3.40 2.39 -14.23
N PHE A 200 2.24 2.82 -14.71
CA PHE A 200 1.99 4.24 -14.97
C PHE A 200 1.91 5.04 -13.67
N LEU A 201 1.29 4.51 -12.62
CA LEU A 201 1.24 5.15 -11.31
C LEU A 201 2.65 5.42 -10.77
N GLU A 202 3.55 4.43 -10.90
CA GLU A 202 4.95 4.52 -10.51
C GLU A 202 5.69 5.61 -11.30
N ARG A 203 5.59 5.60 -12.64
CA ARG A 203 6.17 6.67 -13.49
C ARG A 203 5.66 8.06 -13.11
N GLY A 204 4.38 8.18 -12.79
CA GLY A 204 3.77 9.43 -12.34
C GLY A 204 4.33 9.88 -10.99
N LEU A 205 4.46 8.96 -10.04
CA LEU A 205 5.07 9.23 -8.74
C LEU A 205 6.53 9.67 -8.88
N GLU A 206 7.34 8.93 -9.64
CA GLU A 206 8.75 9.25 -9.91
C GLU A 206 8.91 10.64 -10.55
N THR A 207 8.06 10.96 -11.53
CA THR A 207 8.06 12.27 -12.19
C THR A 207 7.78 13.40 -11.21
N LEU A 208 6.82 13.21 -10.29
CA LEU A 208 6.51 14.18 -9.26
C LEU A 208 7.64 14.28 -8.22
N GLN A 209 8.19 13.15 -7.77
CA GLN A 209 9.26 13.10 -6.79
C GLN A 209 10.54 13.76 -7.30
N ALA A 210 10.90 13.54 -8.58
CA ALA A 210 12.04 14.21 -9.20
C ALA A 210 11.91 15.75 -9.19
N ARG A 211 10.68 16.27 -9.20
CA ARG A 211 10.41 17.72 -9.23
C ARG A 211 10.15 18.33 -7.85
N TYR A 212 9.52 17.58 -6.95
CA TYR A 212 8.99 18.10 -5.69
C TYR A 212 9.55 17.39 -4.46
N GLY A 213 10.31 16.30 -4.61
CA GLY A 213 10.84 15.51 -3.50
C GLY A 213 9.76 14.78 -2.70
N ASP A 214 10.07 14.44 -1.45
CA ASP A 214 9.25 13.54 -0.62
C ASP A 214 7.87 14.10 -0.25
N GLN A 215 7.62 15.40 -0.43
CA GLN A 215 6.31 15.99 -0.14
C GLN A 215 5.18 15.43 -1.02
N VAL A 216 5.52 14.78 -2.14
CA VAL A 216 4.59 14.10 -3.04
C VAL A 216 3.81 13.01 -2.32
N ASP A 217 4.35 12.42 -1.26
CA ASP A 217 3.67 11.39 -0.46
C ASP A 217 2.40 11.91 0.24
N ARG A 218 2.25 13.24 0.33
CA ARG A 218 1.06 13.93 0.87
C ARG A 218 -0.03 14.19 -0.18
N LEU A 219 0.20 13.84 -1.45
CA LEU A 219 -0.76 14.02 -2.52
C LEU A 219 -1.68 12.79 -2.63
N TYR A 220 -2.94 13.01 -2.96
CA TYR A 220 -3.82 11.93 -3.37
C TYR A 220 -3.59 11.61 -4.85
N LEU A 221 -2.67 10.66 -5.12
CA LEU A 221 -2.22 10.29 -6.47
C LEU A 221 -2.91 9.01 -6.96
N THR A 222 -3.58 9.07 -8.11
CA THR A 222 -4.26 7.93 -8.73
C THR A 222 -3.89 7.78 -10.20
N THR A 223 -4.19 6.63 -10.80
CA THR A 223 -4.29 6.55 -12.26
C THR A 223 -5.69 6.94 -12.72
N ALA A 224 -5.78 7.36 -13.98
CA ALA A 224 -7.05 7.46 -14.66
C ALA A 224 -7.74 6.09 -14.72
N THR A 225 -9.06 6.06 -14.55
CA THR A 225 -9.86 4.84 -14.70
C THR A 225 -10.32 4.74 -16.16
N PRO A 226 -10.03 3.65 -16.89
CA PRO A 226 -10.45 3.49 -18.28
C PRO A 226 -11.95 3.74 -18.47
N GLY A 227 -12.30 4.49 -19.51
CA GLY A 227 -13.67 4.89 -19.83
C GLY A 227 -14.21 6.08 -19.05
N ARG A 228 -13.56 6.51 -17.96
CA ARG A 228 -13.96 7.70 -17.18
C ARG A 228 -13.46 8.97 -17.83
N GLU A 229 -14.28 10.01 -17.74
CA GLU A 229 -13.92 11.36 -18.16
C GLU A 229 -13.27 12.12 -17.01
N TYR A 230 -12.23 12.87 -17.35
CA TYR A 230 -11.46 13.70 -16.44
C TYR A 230 -11.37 15.11 -17.01
N ALA A 231 -11.63 16.10 -16.15
CA ALA A 231 -11.43 17.51 -16.44
C ALA A 231 -10.48 18.09 -15.39
N GLY A 232 -9.50 18.88 -15.82
CA GLY A 232 -8.55 19.48 -14.91
C GLY A 232 -7.40 20.19 -15.61
N GLN A 233 -6.47 20.71 -14.82
CA GLN A 233 -5.28 21.36 -15.37
C GLN A 233 -4.22 20.31 -15.73
N LEU A 234 -3.70 20.34 -16.95
CA LEU A 234 -2.51 19.57 -17.32
C LEU A 234 -1.31 20.11 -16.53
N HIS A 235 -0.86 19.36 -15.53
CA HIS A 235 0.23 19.79 -14.66
C HIS A 235 1.61 19.47 -15.25
N LEU A 236 1.80 18.22 -15.69
CA LEU A 236 3.04 17.76 -16.32
C LEU A 236 2.71 16.81 -17.47
N LYS A 237 3.62 16.76 -18.45
CA LYS A 237 3.60 15.83 -19.58
C LYS A 237 5.02 15.28 -19.75
N ALA A 238 5.19 13.96 -19.69
CA ALA A 238 6.48 13.30 -19.77
C ALA A 238 6.37 12.04 -20.62
N GLY A 239 6.81 12.10 -21.88
CA GLY A 239 6.67 11.00 -22.83
C GLY A 239 5.21 10.54 -22.97
N GLU A 240 4.95 9.28 -22.63
CA GLU A 240 3.65 8.62 -22.79
C GLU A 240 2.66 8.87 -21.63
N HIS A 241 3.11 9.44 -20.51
CA HIS A 241 2.23 9.74 -19.37
C HIS A 241 2.08 11.25 -19.12
N VAL A 242 0.93 11.59 -18.55
CA VAL A 242 0.57 12.94 -18.14
C VAL A 242 0.12 12.95 -16.71
N ILE A 243 0.25 14.10 -16.06
CA ILE A 243 -0.23 14.34 -14.71
C ILE A 243 -1.26 15.46 -14.80
N LEU A 244 -2.51 15.14 -14.51
CA LEU A 244 -3.59 16.11 -14.39
C LEU A 244 -3.80 16.46 -12.92
N ARG A 245 -4.03 17.75 -12.67
CA ARG A 245 -4.53 18.24 -11.39
C ARG A 245 -6.04 18.42 -11.49
N GLY A 246 -6.78 17.51 -10.88
CA GLY A 246 -8.22 17.66 -10.65
C GLY A 246 -8.51 18.56 -9.44
N SER A 247 -9.78 18.61 -9.03
CA SER A 247 -10.21 19.37 -7.84
C SER A 247 -9.65 18.78 -6.54
N GLU A 248 -9.65 17.44 -6.42
CA GLU A 248 -9.30 16.73 -5.18
C GLU A 248 -8.25 15.62 -5.38
N GLU A 249 -7.91 15.31 -6.64
CA GLU A 249 -6.95 14.25 -6.97
C GLU A 249 -5.91 14.71 -7.99
N ILE A 250 -4.71 14.11 -7.89
CA ILE A 250 -3.71 14.14 -8.95
C ILE A 250 -3.86 12.84 -9.73
N VAL A 251 -4.10 12.94 -11.04
CA VAL A 251 -4.40 11.80 -11.90
C VAL A 251 -3.28 11.60 -12.88
N VAL A 252 -2.70 10.41 -12.87
CA VAL A 252 -1.77 9.94 -13.89
C VAL A 252 -2.58 9.35 -15.04
N GLY A 253 -2.49 9.97 -16.20
CA GLY A 253 -3.15 9.53 -17.44
C GLY A 253 -2.15 9.27 -18.55
N GLN A 254 -2.67 9.02 -19.75
CA GLN A 254 -1.86 8.81 -20.94
C GLN A 254 -1.82 10.05 -21.82
N SER A 255 -0.66 10.34 -22.39
CA SER A 255 -0.49 11.45 -23.35
C SER A 255 -1.40 11.32 -24.58
N ARG A 256 -1.73 10.08 -24.99
CA ARG A 256 -2.61 9.79 -26.13
C ARG A 256 -4.06 10.21 -25.91
N ASP A 257 -4.49 10.34 -24.66
CA ASP A 257 -5.87 10.68 -24.30
C ASP A 257 -6.09 12.21 -24.33
N LEU A 258 -5.01 13.00 -24.42
CA LEU A 258 -5.10 14.45 -24.49
C LEU A 258 -5.40 14.96 -25.91
N PRO A 259 -6.09 16.11 -26.03
CA PRO A 259 -6.16 16.83 -27.29
C PRO A 259 -4.76 17.17 -27.84
N ARG A 260 -4.63 17.22 -29.17
CA ARG A 260 -3.35 17.54 -29.83
C ARG A 260 -2.91 18.96 -29.50
N GLY A 261 -1.59 19.14 -29.28
CA GLY A 261 -0.97 20.45 -29.09
C GLY A 261 -1.12 21.08 -27.69
N VAL A 262 -1.81 20.41 -26.76
CA VAL A 262 -1.96 20.90 -25.37
C VAL A 262 -0.61 20.96 -24.66
N GLN A 263 -0.36 22.08 -23.98
CA GLN A 263 0.82 22.34 -23.16
C GLN A 263 0.48 22.34 -21.66
N PRO A 264 1.44 22.03 -20.77
CA PRO A 264 1.26 22.20 -19.33
C PRO A 264 0.72 23.58 -18.96
N GLY A 265 -0.22 23.62 -18.02
CA GLY A 265 -0.96 24.81 -17.58
C GLY A 265 -2.35 24.95 -18.19
N ALA A 266 -2.62 24.30 -19.33
CA ALA A 266 -3.94 24.29 -19.97
C ALA A 266 -4.97 23.49 -19.16
N HIS A 267 -6.23 23.92 -19.18
CA HIS A 267 -7.35 23.08 -18.76
C HIS A 267 -7.73 22.14 -19.90
N VAL A 268 -7.91 20.87 -19.59
CA VAL A 268 -8.22 19.82 -20.55
C VAL A 268 -9.34 18.94 -20.04
N GLU A 269 -10.05 18.36 -21.00
CA GLU A 269 -10.95 17.23 -20.81
C GLU A 269 -10.39 16.04 -21.59
N MET A 270 -10.36 14.88 -20.95
CA MET A 270 -9.96 13.63 -21.59
C MET A 270 -10.84 12.47 -21.13
N LYS A 271 -11.13 11.54 -22.05
CA LYS A 271 -11.69 10.24 -21.72
C LYS A 271 -10.56 9.23 -21.67
N ALA A 272 -10.34 8.65 -20.50
CA ALA A 272 -9.20 7.77 -20.28
C ALA A 272 -9.34 6.47 -21.10
N SER A 273 -8.30 6.09 -21.83
CA SER A 273 -8.21 4.78 -22.47
C SER A 273 -7.56 3.75 -21.55
N SER A 274 -7.64 2.47 -21.92
CA SER A 274 -6.91 1.41 -21.22
C SER A 274 -5.40 1.64 -21.35
N PHE A 275 -4.66 1.38 -20.27
CA PHE A 275 -3.20 1.48 -20.30
C PHE A 275 -2.63 0.35 -21.18
N PRO A 276 -1.62 0.64 -22.01
CA PRO A 276 -1.00 -0.35 -22.86
C PRO A 276 -0.20 -1.35 -22.03
N THR A 277 -0.16 -2.60 -22.49
CA THR A 277 0.79 -3.57 -21.96
C THR A 277 2.23 -3.13 -22.24
N LEU A 278 3.19 -3.60 -21.46
CA LEU A 278 4.61 -3.32 -21.72
C LEU A 278 5.03 -3.68 -23.16
N VAL A 279 4.50 -4.78 -23.69
CA VAL A 279 4.74 -5.22 -25.08
C VAL A 279 4.16 -4.21 -26.08
N GLN A 280 2.95 -3.72 -25.85
CA GLN A 280 2.31 -2.72 -26.71
C GLN A 280 3.08 -1.39 -26.69
N GLU A 281 3.63 -0.98 -25.55
CA GLU A 281 4.49 0.22 -25.48
C GLU A 281 5.77 0.06 -26.29
N GLN A 282 6.46 -1.07 -26.15
CA GLN A 282 7.70 -1.34 -26.88
C GLN A 282 7.46 -1.34 -28.40
N GLN A 283 6.35 -1.91 -28.85
CA GLN A 283 5.95 -1.89 -30.26
C GLN A 283 5.64 -0.47 -30.76
N GLN A 284 4.97 0.35 -29.94
CA GLN A 284 4.68 1.75 -30.28
C GLN A 284 5.95 2.60 -30.40
N GLN A 285 6.92 2.38 -29.51
CA GLN A 285 8.21 3.08 -29.55
C GLN A 285 9.03 2.70 -30.78
N GLN A 286 9.09 1.41 -31.13
CA GLN A 286 9.80 0.95 -32.34
C GLN A 286 9.15 1.43 -33.64
N GLY A 287 7.82 1.58 -33.67
CA GLY A 287 7.08 2.11 -34.82
C GLY A 287 7.22 3.63 -35.00
N LEU A 288 7.68 4.37 -33.98
CA LEU A 288 7.96 5.81 -34.06
C LEU A 288 9.41 6.10 -34.50
N GLU A 289 10.30 5.10 -34.46
CA GLU A 289 11.71 5.21 -34.87
C GLU A 289 11.96 4.79 -36.34
N MET A 290 10.92 4.36 -37.08
CA MET A 290 10.95 4.06 -38.52
C MET A 290 10.26 5.16 -39.34
#